data_AF-A0A3S4TPL9-F1
#
_entry.id   AF-A0A3S4TPL9-F1
#
_cell.length_a   1.000
_cell.length_b   1.000
_cell.length_c   1.000
_cell.angle_alpha   90.00
_cell.angle_beta   90.00
_cell.angle_gamma   90.00
#
_symmetry.space_group_name_H-M   'P 1'
#
loop_
_entity.id
_entity.type
_entity.pdbx_description
1 polymer ?
#
loop_
_entity_poly.entity_id
_entity_poly.type
_entity_poly.pdbx_seq_one_letter_code
_entity_poly.pdbx_strand_id
1 'polypeptide(L)'
;MVWFCSAMACIGFGAVGGWFPLRKSSTLSPDSIQRRVYWSGCAAGLLLLFIGQLPDWRAATFITAAMGLGVVATAVQFTNHLRIRGRTYAAFPKPDRPPALAPYTDEQ
;
A
#
# COMPACT_ATOMS: atom_id res chain seq x y z
N MET A 1 10.79 10.00 -19.92
CA MET A 1 11.59 8.84 -19.47
C MET A 1 11.77 8.83 -17.94
N VAL A 2 12.40 9.84 -17.34
CA VAL A 2 12.72 9.87 -15.89
C VAL A 2 11.48 9.74 -15.00
N TRP A 3 10.41 10.49 -15.27
CA TRP A 3 9.17 10.44 -14.50
C TRP A 3 8.49 9.06 -14.48
N PHE A 4 8.59 8.32 -15.59
CA PHE A 4 8.03 6.98 -15.70
C PHE A 4 8.82 5.98 -14.86
N CYS A 5 10.15 6.04 -14.91
CA CYS A 5 11.02 5.21 -14.06
C CYS A 5 10.81 5.53 -12.58
N SER A 6 10.69 6.80 -12.21
CA SER A 6 10.40 7.22 -10.83
C SER A 6 9.03 6.76 -10.35
N ALA A 7 7.99 6.82 -11.20
CA ALA A 7 6.66 6.31 -10.87
C ALA A 7 6.68 4.79 -10.63
N MET A 8 7.32 4.03 -11.52
CA MET A 8 7.47 2.59 -11.36
C MET A 8 8.30 2.23 -10.12
N ALA A 9 9.35 2.99 -9.82
CA ALA A 9 10.15 2.82 -8.61
C ALA A 9 9.32 3.08 -7.35
N CYS A 10 8.48 4.12 -7.31
CA CYS A 10 7.60 4.39 -6.17
C CYS A 10 6.53 3.30 -5.98
N ILE A 11 5.92 2.80 -7.07
CA ILE A 11 4.95 1.70 -7.01
C ILE A 11 5.64 0.41 -6.55
N GLY A 12 6.81 0.10 -7.11
CA GLY A 12 7.60 -1.06 -6.72
C GLY A 12 8.04 -0.99 -5.25
N PHE A 13 8.51 0.17 -4.80
CA PHE A 13 8.91 0.37 -3.41
C PHE A 13 7.71 0.30 -2.45
N GLY A 14 6.54 0.81 -2.85
CA GLY A 14 5.29 0.65 -2.10
C GLY A 14 4.84 -0.81 -2.00
N ALA A 15 4.94 -1.57 -3.10
CA ALA A 15 4.61 -2.99 -3.13
C ALA A 15 5.56 -3.82 -2.26
N VAL A 16 6.87 -3.62 -2.40
CA VAL A 16 7.90 -4.34 -1.62
C VAL A 16 7.89 -3.89 -0.14
N GLY A 17 7.71 -2.59 0.12
CA GLY A 17 7.58 -2.04 1.46
C GLY A 17 6.26 -2.43 2.16
N GLY A 18 5.26 -2.86 1.40
CA GLY A 18 4.05 -3.50 1.94
C GLY A 18 4.31 -4.93 2.44
N TRP A 19 5.28 -5.64 1.86
CA TRP A 19 5.65 -6.98 2.31
C TRP A 19 6.51 -7.00 3.57
N PHE A 20 7.33 -5.97 3.80
CA PHE A 20 8.20 -5.89 4.96
C PHE A 20 7.74 -4.81 5.93
N PRO A 21 7.46 -5.12 7.21
CA PRO A 21 7.18 -4.08 8.19
C PRO A 21 8.46 -3.29 8.45
N LEU A 22 8.63 -2.18 7.73
CA LEU A 22 9.85 -1.34 7.75
C LEU A 22 10.16 -0.75 9.12
N ARG A 23 9.16 -0.68 10.02
CA ARG A 23 9.33 -0.19 11.40
C ARG A 23 8.53 -1.06 12.38
N LYS A 24 9.18 -1.45 13.48
CA LYS A 24 8.51 -2.04 14.64
C LYS A 24 7.86 -0.91 15.46
N SER A 25 6.60 -1.07 15.84
CA SER A 25 5.85 -0.13 16.67
C SER A 25 5.31 -0.83 17.91
N SER A 26 5.27 -0.10 19.03
CA SER A 26 4.67 -0.54 20.30
C SER A 26 3.15 -0.37 20.34
N THR A 27 2.59 0.51 19.51
CA THR A 27 1.15 0.85 19.52
C THR A 27 0.41 0.39 18.28
N LEU A 28 1.10 0.20 17.15
CA LEU A 28 0.49 -0.21 15.89
C LEU A 28 0.86 -1.65 15.52
N SER A 29 -0.15 -2.40 15.05
CA SER A 29 0.09 -3.72 14.47
C SER A 29 1.00 -3.59 13.23
N PRO A 30 1.93 -4.54 13.02
CA PRO A 30 2.78 -4.58 11.83
C PRO A 30 1.97 -4.49 10.52
N ASP A 31 0.79 -5.10 10.48
CA ASP A 31 -0.11 -5.12 9.31
C ASP A 31 -0.69 -3.72 9.00
N SER A 32 -0.93 -2.90 10.02
CA SER A 32 -1.37 -1.50 9.86
C SER A 32 -0.27 -0.63 9.24
N ILE A 33 0.98 -0.85 9.65
CA ILE A 33 2.14 -0.12 9.12
C ILE A 33 2.37 -0.50 7.66
N GLN A 34 2.40 -1.79 7.35
CA GLN A 34 2.51 -2.29 5.98
C GLN A 34 1.44 -1.70 5.06
N ARG A 35 0.19 -1.67 5.55
CA ARG A 35 -0.93 -1.08 4.82
C ARG A 35 -0.69 0.40 4.50
N ARG A 36 -0.24 1.20 5.47
CA ARG A 36 0.05 2.63 5.25
C ARG A 36 1.21 2.83 4.27
N VAL A 37 2.28 2.06 4.40
CA VAL A 37 3.43 2.12 3.48
C VAL A 37 3.02 1.77 2.07
N TYR A 38 2.24 0.69 1.90
CA TYR A 38 1.71 0.27 0.60
C TYR A 38 0.89 1.37 -0.06
N TRP A 39 -0.14 1.89 0.64
CA TRP A 39 -1.03 2.90 0.06
C TRP A 39 -0.35 4.24 -0.19
N SER A 40 0.57 4.66 0.70
CA SER A 40 1.33 5.91 0.49
C SER A 40 2.26 5.81 -0.71
N GLY A 41 2.97 4.68 -0.87
CA GLY A 41 3.84 4.45 -2.03
C GLY A 41 3.06 4.34 -3.34
N CYS A 42 1.93 3.63 -3.33
CA CYS A 42 1.07 3.52 -4.51
C CYS A 42 0.42 4.86 -4.87
N ALA A 43 -0.09 5.63 -3.90
CA ALA A 43 -0.67 6.95 -4.16
C ALA A 43 0.37 7.92 -4.72
N ALA A 44 1.57 7.96 -4.13
CA ALA A 44 2.66 8.78 -4.64
C ALA A 44 3.07 8.37 -6.07
N GLY A 45 3.22 7.06 -6.32
CA GLY A 45 3.57 6.52 -7.63
C GLY A 45 2.52 6.80 -8.70
N LEU A 46 1.24 6.67 -8.39
CA LEU A 46 0.13 7.02 -9.30
C LEU A 46 0.10 8.53 -9.61
N LEU A 47 0.35 9.37 -8.61
CA LEU A 47 0.41 10.82 -8.79
C LEU A 47 1.59 11.23 -9.70
N LEU A 48 2.76 10.62 -9.51
CA LEU A 48 3.92 10.78 -10.38
C LEU A 48 3.65 10.29 -11.81
N LEU A 49 2.95 9.16 -11.96
CA LEU A 49 2.56 8.59 -13.25
C LEU A 49 1.64 9.56 -14.01
N PHE A 50 0.68 10.15 -13.31
CA PHE A 50 -0.25 11.12 -13.87
C PHE A 50 0.47 12.40 -14.32
N ILE A 51 1.31 12.99 -13.46
CA ILE A 51 2.07 14.21 -13.78
C ILE A 51 3.04 13.96 -14.94
N GLY A 52 3.65 12.78 -15.00
CA GLY A 52 4.60 12.41 -16.05
C GLY A 52 4.01 12.28 -17.46
N GLN A 53 2.68 12.25 -17.60
CA GLN A 53 1.99 12.16 -18.89
C GLN A 53 1.34 13.48 -19.35
N LEU A 54 1.47 14.56 -18.60
CA LEU A 54 1.02 15.87 -19.07
C LEU A 54 1.86 16.34 -20.27
N PRO A 55 1.25 16.93 -21.32
CA PRO A 55 -0.11 17.49 -21.36
C PRO A 55 -1.24 16.54 -21.80
N ASP A 56 -0.94 15.28 -22.13
CA ASP A 56 -1.95 14.30 -22.55
C ASP A 56 -2.71 13.72 -21.34
N TRP A 57 -3.64 14.51 -20.82
CA TRP A 57 -4.47 14.15 -19.68
C TRP A 57 -5.38 12.95 -19.94
N ARG A 58 -5.72 12.64 -21.20
CA ARG A 58 -6.55 11.48 -21.57
C ARG A 58 -5.76 10.19 -21.40
N ALA A 59 -4.54 10.14 -21.95
CA ALA A 59 -3.64 9.03 -21.71
C ALA A 59 -3.30 8.91 -20.21
N ALA A 60 -3.02 10.05 -19.56
CA ALA A 60 -2.64 10.08 -18.15
C ALA A 60 -3.73 9.50 -17.25
N THR A 61 -4.98 9.91 -17.43
CA THR A 61 -6.13 9.39 -16.68
C THR A 61 -6.33 7.90 -16.93
N PHE A 62 -6.30 7.46 -18.19
CA PHE A 62 -6.49 6.04 -18.53
C PHE A 62 -5.43 5.14 -17.90
N ILE A 63 -4.15 5.50 -18.05
CA ILE A 63 -3.03 4.71 -17.53
C ILE A 63 -3.02 4.73 -16.00
N THR A 64 -3.26 5.88 -15.38
CA THR A 64 -3.32 6.01 -13.91
C THR A 64 -4.51 5.22 -13.35
N ALA A 65 -5.66 5.23 -14.01
CA ALA A 65 -6.83 4.46 -13.59
C ALA A 65 -6.59 2.94 -13.72
N ALA A 66 -6.04 2.49 -14.84
CA ALA A 66 -5.69 1.08 -15.05
C ALA A 66 -4.67 0.59 -14.00
N MET A 67 -3.64 1.39 -13.73
CA MET A 67 -2.63 1.07 -12.73
C MET A 67 -3.21 1.09 -11.30
N GLY A 68 -4.07 2.04 -11.00
CA GLY A 68 -4.77 2.14 -9.71
C GLY A 68 -5.66 0.93 -9.44
N LEU A 69 -6.37 0.44 -10.46
CA LEU A 69 -7.13 -0.81 -10.36
C LEU A 69 -6.21 -2.02 -10.14
N GLY A 70 -5.07 -2.09 -10.83
CA GLY A 70 -4.07 -3.14 -10.63
C GLY A 70 -3.51 -3.19 -9.20
N VAL A 71 -3.22 -2.01 -8.62
CA VAL A 71 -2.84 -1.87 -7.21
C VAL A 71 -3.95 -2.38 -6.30
N VAL A 72 -5.19 -1.93 -6.49
CA VAL A 72 -6.34 -2.40 -5.68
C VAL A 72 -6.50 -3.92 -5.77
N ALA A 73 -6.45 -4.51 -6.98
CA ALA A 73 -6.56 -5.94 -7.18
C ALA A 73 -5.43 -6.72 -6.48
N THR A 74 -4.20 -6.23 -6.60
CA THR A 74 -3.03 -6.81 -5.90
C THR A 74 -3.23 -6.75 -4.39
N ALA A 75 -3.74 -5.62 -3.88
CA ALA A 75 -4.03 -5.45 -2.46
C ALA A 75 -5.09 -6.43 -1.97
N VAL A 76 -6.17 -6.69 -2.73
CA VAL A 76 -7.21 -7.67 -2.38
C VAL A 76 -6.65 -9.10 -2.40
N GLN A 77 -5.84 -9.44 -3.41
CA GLN A 77 -5.47 -10.81 -3.70
C GLN A 77 -4.31 -11.32 -2.85
N PHE A 78 -3.32 -10.47 -2.58
CA PHE A 78 -2.07 -10.90 -1.92
C PHE A 78 -1.93 -10.42 -0.48
N THR A 79 -2.75 -9.47 -0.03
CA THR A 79 -2.51 -8.79 1.25
C THR A 79 -3.81 -8.46 2.00
N ASN A 80 -3.70 -8.10 3.29
CA ASN A 80 -4.81 -7.57 4.09
C ASN A 80 -4.83 -6.03 4.10
N HIS A 81 -4.37 -5.40 3.02
CA HIS A 81 -4.23 -3.94 2.95
C HIS A 81 -5.53 -3.20 2.63
N LEU A 82 -6.66 -3.88 2.43
CA LEU A 82 -7.97 -3.25 2.30
C LEU A 82 -8.78 -3.49 3.58
N ARG A 83 -8.95 -2.46 4.39
CA ARG A 83 -9.98 -2.42 5.43
C ARG A 83 -10.89 -1.22 5.26
N ILE A 84 -12.18 -1.48 5.25
CA ILE A 84 -13.23 -0.47 5.16
C ILE A 84 -14.15 -0.69 6.37
N ARG A 85 -14.37 0.35 7.17
CA ARG A 85 -15.24 0.29 8.37
C ARG A 85 -14.90 -0.85 9.36
N GLY A 86 -13.61 -1.11 9.57
CA GLY A 86 -13.15 -2.14 10.51
C GLY A 86 -13.21 -3.58 9.98
N ARG A 87 -13.76 -3.81 8.78
CA ARG A 87 -13.68 -5.12 8.11
C ARG A 87 -12.53 -5.15 7.12
N THR A 88 -11.74 -6.22 7.19
CA THR A 88 -10.69 -6.50 6.21
C THR A 88 -11.32 -7.20 4.99
N TYR A 89 -11.16 -6.60 3.82
CA TYR A 89 -11.56 -7.14 2.53
C TYR A 89 -10.32 -7.68 1.83
N ALA A 90 -10.08 -8.98 1.98
CA ALA A 90 -8.99 -9.69 1.31
C ALA A 90 -9.49 -11.07 0.90
N ALA A 91 -8.87 -11.65 -0.13
CA ALA A 91 -9.19 -13.01 -0.57
C ALA A 91 -8.99 -14.05 0.55
N PHE A 92 -8.00 -13.83 1.42
CA PHE A 92 -7.72 -14.66 2.60
C PHE A 92 -7.51 -13.77 3.84
N PRO A 93 -8.58 -13.44 4.57
CA PRO A 93 -8.48 -12.55 5.73
C PRO A 93 -7.71 -13.22 6.86
N LYS A 94 -6.61 -12.59 7.30
CA LYS A 94 -5.81 -13.03 8.44
C LYS A 94 -6.03 -12.06 9.61
N PRO A 95 -6.24 -12.55 10.84
CA PRO A 95 -6.26 -11.69 12.03
C PRO A 95 -4.95 -10.89 12.13
N ASP A 96 -5.05 -9.61 12.50
CA ASP A 96 -3.87 -8.75 12.62
C ASP A 96 -2.90 -9.33 13.63
N ARG A 97 -1.61 -9.26 13.33
CA ARG A 97 -0.57 -9.64 14.29
C ARG A 97 -0.55 -8.63 15.46
N PRO A 98 -0.40 -9.11 16.72
CA PRO A 98 -0.26 -8.23 17.86
C PRO A 98 0.97 -7.32 17.70
N PRO A 99 0.99 -6.12 18.33
CA PRO A 99 2.10 -5.19 18.22
C PRO A 99 3.40 -5.85 18.68
N ALA A 100 4.45 -5.74 17.88
CA ALA A 100 5.71 -6.45 18.12
C ALA A 100 6.47 -5.99 19.39
N LEU A 101 6.07 -4.86 19.96
CA LEU A 101 6.67 -4.25 21.16
C LEU A 101 5.61 -3.90 22.21
N ALA A 102 4.44 -4.56 22.18
CA ALA A 102 3.44 -4.37 23.24
C ALA A 102 4.07 -4.71 24.61
N PRO A 103 3.89 -3.87 25.65
CA PRO A 103 4.32 -4.20 27.00
C PRO A 103 3.69 -5.54 27.41
N TYR A 104 4.50 -6.48 27.87
CA TYR A 104 3.98 -7.65 28.58
C TYR A 104 3.31 -7.11 29.84
N THR A 105 1.98 -7.04 29.80
CA THR A 105 1.21 -6.62 30.97
C THR A 105 0.82 -7.95 31.62
N ASP A 106 1.35 -8.23 32.82
CA ASP A 106 1.17 -9.46 33.62
C ASP A 106 -0.29 -9.72 34.07
N GLU A 107 -1.27 -9.19 33.35
CA GLU A 107 -2.67 -9.13 33.74
C GLU A 107 -3.55 -9.51 32.55
N GLN A 108 -3.61 -10.82 32.26
CA GLN A 108 -4.81 -11.57 31.81
C GLN A 108 -4.53 -13.07 31.65
#